data_AF-A0AAV5V9E8-F1
#
_entry.id   AF-A0AAV5V9E8-F1
#
_cell.length_a   1.000
_cell.length_b   1.000
_cell.length_c   1.000
_cell.angle_alpha   90.00
_cell.angle_beta   90.00
_cell.angle_gamma   90.00
#
_symmetry.space_group_name_H-M   'P 1'
#
loop_
_entity.id
_entity.type
_entity.pdbx_description
1 polymer ?
#
loop_
_entity_poly.entity_id
_entity_poly.type
_entity_poly.pdbx_seq_one_letter_code
_entity_poly.pdbx_strand_id
1 'polypeptide(L)'
;VREKLYFLVDLLFKNAGSDYVVISGNHSGTSLHKNDVKSILDYILLNSFAFYGGTFYRQNKGIPQGNNASPQIADLTLAVMEYQYIHNKIKTGHPLAYSLSRTFRYIDDLLHVSSKIESFIEIRKPVLSLYNKTDDYSFQVIRYPHFESNVPVKIGLNTFYGEMVRIYRNCSELNDFILRTESLIAYFLSIQYPRHIIHACITILLKKASHEYL
;
A
#
# COMPACT_ATOMS: atom_id res chain seq x y z
N VAL A 1 -3.56 -6.43 -9.14
CA VAL A 1 -2.71 -7.63 -9.34
C VAL A 1 -3.15 -8.39 -10.59
N ARG A 2 -4.32 -9.07 -10.59
CA ARG A 2 -4.80 -9.89 -11.72
C ARG A 2 -4.63 -9.25 -13.10
N GLU A 3 -5.18 -8.05 -13.31
CA GLU A 3 -5.12 -7.36 -14.62
C GLU A 3 -3.69 -7.10 -15.11
N LYS A 4 -2.77 -6.80 -14.19
CA LYS A 4 -1.36 -6.54 -14.54
C LYS A 4 -0.66 -7.81 -14.98
N LEU A 5 -0.92 -8.93 -14.31
CA LEU A 5 -0.39 -10.23 -14.70
C LEU A 5 -0.99 -10.72 -16.02
N TYR A 6 -2.29 -10.50 -16.23
CA TYR A 6 -2.95 -10.82 -17.49
C TYR A 6 -2.31 -10.07 -18.66
N PHE A 7 -2.10 -8.75 -18.49
CA PHE A 7 -1.36 -7.94 -19.46
C PHE A 7 0.03 -8.50 -19.75
N LEU A 8 0.77 -8.93 -18.72
CA LEU A 8 2.10 -9.52 -18.89
C LEU A 8 2.04 -10.84 -19.65
N VAL A 9 1.11 -11.72 -19.32
CA VAL A 9 0.90 -13.00 -20.03
C VAL A 9 0.52 -12.72 -21.49
N ASP A 10 -0.38 -11.76 -21.73
CA ASP A 10 -0.75 -11.36 -23.09
C ASP A 10 0.47 -10.87 -23.89
N LEU A 11 1.33 -10.07 -23.27
CA LEU A 11 2.55 -9.56 -23.88
C LEU A 11 3.58 -10.68 -24.15
N LEU A 12 3.76 -11.61 -23.22
CA LEU A 12 4.73 -12.70 -23.33
C LEU A 12 4.42 -13.62 -24.51
N PHE A 13 3.17 -14.11 -24.60
CA PHE A 13 2.74 -15.00 -25.68
C PHE A 13 2.73 -14.28 -27.04
N LYS A 14 2.32 -13.00 -27.07
CA LYS A 14 2.41 -12.17 -28.27
C LYS A 14 3.85 -12.05 -28.78
N ASN A 15 4.82 -11.83 -27.89
CA ASN A 15 6.23 -11.71 -28.27
C ASN A 15 6.85 -13.06 -28.67
N ALA A 16 6.39 -14.16 -28.09
CA ALA A 16 6.84 -15.50 -28.46
C ALA A 16 6.28 -15.98 -29.82
N GLY A 17 5.20 -15.36 -30.32
CA GLY A 17 4.54 -15.80 -31.54
C GLY A 17 3.84 -17.16 -31.42
N SER A 18 3.53 -17.57 -30.18
CA SER A 18 2.90 -18.84 -29.84
C SER A 18 1.87 -18.62 -28.73
N ASP A 19 0.77 -19.37 -28.75
CA ASP A 19 -0.23 -19.41 -27.67
C ASP A 19 0.06 -20.50 -26.63
N TYR A 20 1.17 -21.22 -26.76
CA TYR A 20 1.57 -22.32 -25.89
C TYR A 20 2.96 -22.12 -25.28
N VAL A 21 3.10 -22.47 -24.01
CA VAL A 21 4.38 -22.59 -23.30
C VAL A 21 4.60 -24.06 -22.94
N VAL A 22 5.81 -24.57 -23.16
CA VAL A 22 6.17 -25.95 -22.83
C VAL A 22 7.02 -25.94 -21.57
N ILE A 23 6.54 -26.63 -20.54
CA ILE A 23 7.27 -26.89 -19.30
C ILE A 23 7.89 -28.28 -19.44
N SER A 24 9.17 -28.34 -19.77
CA SER A 24 9.94 -29.58 -19.87
C SER A 24 10.52 -29.98 -18.52
N GLY A 25 10.09 -31.11 -17.97
CA GLY A 25 10.75 -31.80 -16.86
C GLY A 25 11.63 -32.97 -17.35
N ASN A 26 12.33 -33.65 -16.42
CA ASN A 26 13.29 -34.72 -16.74
C ASN A 26 12.71 -35.92 -17.51
N HIS A 27 11.39 -36.15 -17.49
CA HIS A 27 10.77 -37.34 -18.08
C HIS A 27 9.55 -37.08 -18.99
N SER A 28 8.95 -35.88 -18.97
CA SER A 28 7.83 -35.49 -19.83
C SER A 28 7.64 -33.97 -19.84
N GLY A 29 7.28 -33.41 -20.99
CA GLY A 29 6.92 -32.00 -21.13
C GLY A 29 5.40 -31.79 -21.07
N THR A 30 4.95 -30.80 -20.31
CA THR A 30 3.54 -30.35 -20.32
C THR A 30 3.44 -29.06 -21.12
N SER A 31 2.55 -29.02 -22.11
CA SER A 31 2.23 -27.78 -22.83
C SER A 31 1.03 -27.12 -22.16
N LEU A 32 1.17 -25.84 -21.85
CA LEU A 32 0.10 -25.01 -21.30
C LEU A 32 -0.27 -23.95 -22.33
N HIS A 33 -1.56 -23.86 -22.64
CA HIS A 33 -2.09 -22.74 -23.39
C HIS A 33 -2.04 -21.47 -22.52
N LYS A 34 -1.96 -20.32 -23.16
CA LYS A 34 -2.00 -19.00 -22.52
C LYS A 34 -3.14 -18.84 -21.50
N ASN A 35 -4.32 -19.36 -21.82
CA ASN A 35 -5.48 -19.31 -20.92
C ASN A 35 -5.30 -20.23 -19.70
N ASP A 36 -4.59 -21.34 -19.82
CA ASP A 36 -4.29 -22.22 -18.68
C ASP A 36 -3.40 -21.50 -17.68
N VAL A 37 -2.39 -20.75 -18.17
CA VAL A 37 -1.53 -19.92 -17.33
C VAL A 37 -2.35 -18.87 -16.59
N LYS A 38 -3.29 -18.19 -17.26
CA LYS A 38 -4.20 -17.21 -16.64
C LYS A 38 -5.09 -17.86 -15.57
N SER A 39 -5.65 -19.03 -15.85
CA SER A 39 -6.48 -19.79 -14.90
C SER A 39 -5.68 -20.24 -13.67
N ILE A 40 -4.42 -20.68 -13.84
CA ILE A 40 -3.53 -21.03 -12.73
C ILE A 40 -3.26 -19.80 -11.86
N LEU A 41 -2.99 -18.64 -12.45
CA LEU A 41 -2.77 -17.39 -11.71
C LEU A 41 -4.02 -16.98 -10.92
N ASP A 42 -5.21 -17.07 -11.53
CA ASP A 42 -6.46 -16.79 -10.83
C ASP A 42 -6.70 -17.77 -9.69
N TYR A 43 -6.39 -19.04 -9.89
CA TYR A 43 -6.51 -20.04 -8.83
C TYR A 43 -5.64 -19.66 -7.63
N ILE A 44 -4.37 -19.29 -7.85
CA ILE A 44 -3.44 -18.88 -6.79
C ILE A 44 -3.93 -17.62 -6.07
N LEU A 45 -4.46 -16.63 -6.79
CA LEU A 45 -4.90 -15.36 -6.23
C LEU A 45 -6.23 -15.47 -5.46
N LEU A 46 -7.16 -16.30 -5.92
CA LEU A 46 -8.51 -16.38 -5.38
C LEU A 46 -8.68 -17.46 -4.31
N ASN A 47 -7.84 -18.49 -4.31
CA ASN A 47 -7.91 -19.61 -3.37
C ASN A 47 -6.88 -19.50 -2.25
N SER A 48 -6.71 -18.28 -1.73
CA SER A 48 -5.87 -18.01 -0.57
C SER A 48 -6.67 -18.08 0.72
N PHE A 49 -6.48 -19.16 1.49
CA PHE A 49 -7.16 -19.38 2.77
C PHE A 49 -6.15 -19.49 3.91
N ALA A 50 -6.49 -18.87 5.04
CA ALA A 50 -5.79 -19.00 6.32
C ALA A 50 -6.71 -19.67 7.34
N PHE A 51 -6.19 -20.66 8.06
CA PHE A 51 -6.92 -21.30 9.16
C PHE A 51 -6.40 -20.75 10.50
N TYR A 52 -7.30 -20.17 11.29
CA TYR A 52 -6.95 -19.59 12.59
C TYR A 52 -8.13 -19.73 13.55
N GLY A 53 -7.87 -20.16 14.79
CA GLY A 53 -8.91 -20.25 15.83
C GLY A 53 -10.12 -21.11 15.44
N GLY A 54 -9.90 -22.23 14.73
CA GLY A 54 -10.99 -23.11 14.28
C GLY A 54 -11.78 -22.60 13.07
N THR A 55 -11.43 -21.44 12.52
CA THR A 55 -12.17 -20.77 11.44
C THR A 55 -11.29 -20.58 10.20
N PHE A 56 -11.88 -20.73 9.01
CA PHE A 56 -11.24 -20.41 7.73
C PHE A 56 -11.50 -18.96 7.34
N TYR A 57 -10.44 -18.26 6.95
CA TYR A 57 -10.48 -16.89 6.45
C TYR A 57 -9.96 -16.88 5.02
N ARG A 58 -10.73 -16.33 4.08
CA ARG A 58 -10.28 -16.11 2.71
C ARG A 58 -9.70 -14.71 2.56
N GLN A 59 -8.49 -14.62 2.04
CA GLN A 59 -7.88 -13.33 1.69
C GLN A 59 -8.51 -12.81 0.40
N ASN A 60 -9.27 -11.70 0.49
CA ASN A 60 -9.95 -11.11 -0.67
C ASN A 60 -9.13 -9.99 -1.37
N LYS A 61 -8.11 -9.44 -0.70
CA LYS A 61 -7.24 -8.37 -1.23
C LYS A 61 -5.77 -8.74 -1.06
N GLY A 62 -4.97 -8.47 -2.09
CA GLY A 62 -3.53 -8.74 -2.10
C GLY A 62 -3.17 -10.17 -2.51
N ILE A 63 -1.91 -10.54 -2.28
CA ILE A 63 -1.35 -11.86 -2.58
C ILE A 63 -1.07 -12.56 -1.23
N PRO A 64 -1.33 -13.88 -1.09
CA PRO A 64 -0.96 -14.61 0.12
C PRO A 64 0.52 -14.49 0.46
N GLN A 65 0.87 -14.15 1.69
CA GLN A 65 2.24 -14.27 2.16
C GLN A 65 2.52 -15.74 2.52
N GLY A 66 3.69 -16.25 2.13
CA GLY A 66 4.12 -17.63 2.42
C GLY A 66 3.83 -18.67 1.33
N ASN A 67 3.15 -18.30 0.24
CA ASN A 67 3.05 -19.16 -0.95
C ASN A 67 4.30 -19.00 -1.84
N ASN A 68 4.81 -20.12 -2.35
CA ASN A 68 6.02 -20.18 -3.18
C ASN A 68 5.98 -19.30 -4.43
N ALA A 69 4.80 -19.06 -5.00
CA ALA A 69 4.63 -18.21 -6.19
C ALA A 69 4.44 -16.72 -5.84
N SER A 70 4.18 -16.40 -4.58
CA SER A 70 3.83 -15.03 -4.17
C SER A 70 4.94 -14.01 -4.41
N PRO A 71 6.22 -14.29 -4.10
CA PRO A 71 7.30 -13.34 -4.39
C PRO A 71 7.38 -13.00 -5.88
N GLN A 72 7.25 -13.99 -6.76
CA GLN A 72 7.31 -13.79 -8.21
C GLN A 72 6.08 -13.04 -8.71
N ILE A 73 4.89 -13.35 -8.19
CA ILE A 73 3.67 -12.62 -8.55
C ILE A 73 3.76 -11.14 -8.14
N ALA A 74 4.28 -10.85 -6.95
CA ALA A 74 4.51 -9.49 -6.49
C ALA A 74 5.50 -8.76 -7.41
N ASP A 75 6.65 -9.38 -7.66
CA ASP A 75 7.71 -8.80 -8.49
C ASP A 75 7.25 -8.51 -9.94
N LEU A 76 6.59 -9.49 -10.58
CA LEU A 76 6.05 -9.33 -11.93
C LEU A 76 4.94 -8.27 -12.00
N THR A 77 4.10 -8.18 -10.98
CA THR A 77 3.07 -7.15 -10.90
C THR A 77 3.69 -5.75 -10.86
N LEU A 78 4.71 -5.57 -10.03
CA LEU A 78 5.44 -4.30 -9.92
C LEU A 78 6.20 -3.97 -11.21
N ALA A 79 6.84 -4.97 -11.83
CA ALA A 79 7.53 -4.80 -13.11
C ALA A 79 6.60 -4.28 -14.22
N VAL A 80 5.36 -4.77 -14.29
CA VAL A 80 4.35 -4.26 -15.24
C VAL A 80 3.97 -2.81 -14.95
N MET A 81 3.80 -2.46 -13.68
CA MET A 81 3.48 -1.08 -13.26
C MET A 81 4.61 -0.13 -13.62
N GLU A 82 5.86 -0.52 -13.36
CA GLU A 82 7.07 0.22 -13.71
C GLU A 82 7.19 0.41 -15.22
N TYR A 83 7.02 -0.66 -15.99
CA TYR A 83 7.03 -0.62 -17.45
C TYR A 83 5.99 0.37 -18.00
N GLN A 84 4.73 0.26 -17.54
CA GLN A 84 3.65 1.15 -17.98
C GLN A 84 3.96 2.61 -17.61
N TYR A 85 4.48 2.86 -16.41
CA TYR A 85 4.87 4.18 -15.96
C TYR A 85 5.98 4.80 -16.83
N ILE A 86 7.08 4.07 -17.02
CA ILE A 86 8.23 4.53 -17.82
C ILE A 86 7.80 4.75 -19.28
N HIS A 87 7.07 3.80 -19.85
CA HIS A 87 6.59 3.89 -21.24
C HIS A 87 5.70 5.12 -21.46
N ASN A 88 4.80 5.41 -20.52
CA ASN A 88 3.97 6.61 -20.57
C ASN A 88 4.82 7.89 -20.48
N LYS A 89 5.83 7.93 -19.61
CA LYS A 89 6.74 9.08 -19.48
C LYS A 89 7.60 9.30 -20.74
N ILE A 90 8.02 8.23 -21.42
CA ILE A 90 8.68 8.33 -22.73
C ILE A 90 7.73 8.96 -23.75
N LYS A 91 6.48 8.48 -23.83
CA LYS A 91 5.47 9.02 -24.77
C LYS A 91 5.18 10.49 -24.55
N THR A 92 5.14 10.95 -23.30
CA THR A 92 4.91 12.36 -22.97
C THR A 92 6.17 13.22 -23.10
N GLY A 93 7.31 12.66 -23.54
CA GLY A 93 8.58 13.39 -23.66
C GLY A 93 9.16 13.85 -22.32
N HIS A 94 8.83 13.17 -21.22
CA HIS A 94 9.21 13.64 -19.89
C HIS A 94 10.75 13.58 -19.72
N PRO A 95 11.41 14.63 -19.20
CA PRO A 95 12.88 14.66 -19.03
C PRO A 95 13.49 13.59 -18.12
N LEU A 96 12.66 12.85 -17.38
CA LEU A 96 13.06 11.77 -16.48
C LEU A 96 12.91 10.38 -17.11
N ALA A 97 12.25 10.28 -18.26
CA ALA A 97 11.99 9.00 -18.90
C ALA A 97 13.28 8.16 -19.06
N TYR A 98 14.37 8.83 -19.46
CA TYR A 98 15.70 8.20 -19.57
C TYR A 98 16.40 7.99 -18.23
N SER A 99 16.13 8.79 -17.20
CA SER A 99 16.79 8.59 -15.90
C SER A 99 16.22 7.38 -15.18
N LEU A 100 14.92 7.09 -15.37
CA LEU A 100 14.20 5.99 -14.72
C LEU A 100 14.77 4.60 -15.03
N SER A 101 15.56 4.44 -16.11
CA SER A 101 16.30 3.20 -16.39
C SER A 101 17.37 2.89 -15.33
N ARG A 102 17.76 3.87 -14.51
CA ARG A 102 18.71 3.71 -13.38
C ARG A 102 18.01 3.49 -12.04
N THR A 103 16.81 2.91 -12.10
CA THR A 103 16.04 2.51 -10.92
C THR A 103 16.26 1.03 -10.70
N PHE A 104 16.69 0.67 -9.50
CA PHE A 104 16.85 -0.70 -9.05
C PHE A 104 15.77 -0.99 -8.00
N ARG A 105 15.03 -2.07 -8.19
CA ARG A 105 14.01 -2.52 -7.23
C ARG A 105 14.35 -3.92 -6.75
N TYR A 106 14.23 -4.13 -5.45
CA TYR A 106 14.26 -5.44 -4.83
C TYR A 106 12.98 -5.64 -4.03
N ILE A 107 12.02 -6.35 -4.61
CA ILE A 107 10.66 -6.55 -4.06
C ILE A 107 10.03 -5.21 -3.66
N ASP A 108 10.13 -4.82 -2.38
CA ASP A 108 9.55 -3.61 -1.80
C ASP A 108 10.54 -2.42 -1.73
N ASP A 109 11.84 -2.69 -1.83
CA ASP A 109 12.89 -1.65 -1.76
C ASP A 109 13.21 -1.07 -3.13
N LEU A 110 13.35 0.26 -3.20
CA LEU A 110 13.64 0.97 -4.45
C LEU A 110 14.80 1.95 -4.27
N LEU A 111 15.85 1.76 -5.08
CA LEU A 111 17.01 2.64 -5.16
C LEU A 111 17.02 3.34 -6.52
N HIS A 112 17.10 4.67 -6.51
CA HIS A 112 17.21 5.45 -7.74
C HIS A 112 18.48 6.31 -7.71
N VAL A 113 19.31 6.19 -8.75
CA VAL A 113 20.53 7.00 -8.87
C VAL A 113 20.36 8.04 -9.97
N SER A 114 20.33 9.31 -9.60
CA SER A 114 20.18 10.43 -10.55
C SER A 114 20.83 11.71 -10.05
N SER A 115 21.44 12.45 -10.97
CA SER A 115 21.90 13.83 -10.77
C SER A 115 20.78 14.88 -10.85
N LYS A 116 19.56 14.47 -11.22
CA LYS A 116 18.38 15.35 -11.39
C LYS A 116 17.43 15.26 -10.18
N ILE A 117 17.91 15.56 -8.98
CA ILE A 117 17.12 15.39 -7.74
C ILE A 117 15.87 16.27 -7.73
N GLU A 118 15.98 17.51 -8.21
CA GLU A 118 14.90 18.50 -8.25
C GLU A 118 13.75 18.07 -9.16
N SER A 119 14.07 17.49 -10.31
CA SER A 119 13.08 16.95 -11.25
C SER A 119 12.29 15.77 -10.67
N PHE A 120 12.88 14.99 -9.76
CA PHE A 120 12.17 13.94 -9.02
C PHE A 120 11.26 14.51 -7.93
N ILE A 121 11.70 15.57 -7.24
CA ILE A 121 10.94 16.26 -6.20
C ILE A 121 9.73 17.00 -6.81
N GLU A 122 9.87 17.59 -7.99
CA GLU A 122 8.78 18.33 -8.65
C GLU A 122 7.68 17.40 -9.21
N ILE A 123 8.04 16.21 -9.72
CA ILE A 123 7.07 15.16 -10.07
C ILE A 123 6.43 14.54 -8.82
N ARG A 124 7.11 14.64 -7.68
CA ARG A 124 6.70 14.08 -6.39
C ARG A 124 6.54 15.18 -5.34
N LYS A 125 5.68 16.17 -5.57
CA LYS A 125 4.80 16.56 -4.46
C LYS A 125 3.57 15.63 -4.51
N PRO A 126 3.68 14.36 -4.07
CA PRO A 126 2.48 13.56 -3.93
C PRO A 126 1.60 14.32 -2.95
N VAL A 127 0.32 14.47 -3.29
CA VAL A 127 -0.69 14.80 -2.29
C VAL A 127 -0.76 13.58 -1.39
N LEU A 128 -0.15 13.68 -0.21
CA LEU A 128 -0.12 12.62 0.78
C LEU A 128 -1.32 12.77 1.69
N SER A 129 -1.95 11.65 1.99
CA SER A 129 -2.95 11.52 3.05
C SER A 129 -2.69 10.23 3.82
N LEU A 130 -3.07 10.21 5.09
CA LEU A 130 -2.94 9.00 5.90
C LEU A 130 -4.06 8.03 5.50
N TYR A 131 -3.72 6.80 5.11
CA TYR A 131 -4.70 5.71 4.96
C TYR A 131 -4.54 4.72 6.11
N ASN A 132 -5.63 4.42 6.83
CA ASN A 132 -5.63 3.40 7.85
C ASN A 132 -6.36 2.15 7.36
N LYS A 133 -5.61 1.06 7.17
CA LYS A 133 -6.15 -0.23 6.70
C LYS A 133 -7.28 -0.79 7.57
N THR A 134 -7.35 -0.41 8.85
CA THR A 134 -8.42 -0.87 9.74
C THR A 134 -9.78 -0.29 9.37
N ASP A 135 -9.81 0.81 8.61
CA ASP A 135 -11.04 1.47 8.17
C ASP A 135 -11.82 0.57 7.18
N ASP A 136 -11.14 -0.37 6.52
CA ASP A 136 -11.75 -1.34 5.59
C ASP A 136 -12.33 -2.59 6.29
N TYR A 137 -12.14 -2.73 7.60
CA TYR A 137 -12.53 -3.96 8.30
C TYR A 137 -14.02 -3.91 8.67
N SER A 138 -14.71 -5.04 8.51
CA SER A 138 -16.14 -5.18 8.88
C SER A 138 -16.37 -5.28 10.40
N PHE A 139 -15.32 -5.15 11.19
CA PHE A 139 -15.34 -5.20 12.64
C PHE A 139 -14.49 -4.08 13.22
N GLN A 140 -14.86 -3.61 14.42
CA GLN A 140 -14.08 -2.59 15.10
C GLN A 140 -12.77 -3.17 15.63
N VAL A 141 -11.65 -2.58 15.20
CA VAL A 141 -10.33 -2.89 15.75
C VAL A 141 -10.13 -2.05 17.01
N ILE A 142 -9.88 -2.70 18.15
CA ILE A 142 -9.47 -2.02 19.38
C ILE A 142 -7.99 -1.64 19.23
N ARG A 143 -7.73 -0.36 18.96
CA ARG A 143 -6.39 0.19 18.68
C ARG A 143 -5.73 0.84 19.89
N TYR A 144 -6.54 1.42 20.78
CA TYR A 144 -6.06 2.22 21.91
C TYR A 144 -6.75 1.79 23.21
N PRO A 145 -6.10 1.98 24.37
CA PRO A 145 -6.68 1.64 25.66
C PRO A 145 -7.96 2.43 25.92
N HIS A 146 -8.99 1.79 26.49
CA HIS A 146 -10.19 2.48 26.96
C HIS A 146 -9.84 3.50 28.05
N PHE A 147 -10.60 4.60 28.15
CA PHE A 147 -10.35 5.65 29.14
C PHE A 147 -10.28 5.12 30.58
N GLU A 148 -11.14 4.15 30.90
CA GLU A 148 -11.21 3.48 32.21
C GLU A 148 -10.38 2.19 32.30
N SER A 149 -9.45 1.96 31.37
CA SER A 149 -8.56 0.80 31.44
C SER A 149 -7.57 0.92 32.60
N ASN A 150 -6.88 -0.19 32.90
CA ASN A 150 -5.76 -0.21 33.83
C ASN A 150 -4.50 0.51 33.30
N VAL A 151 -4.54 1.04 32.07
CA VAL A 151 -3.44 1.81 31.48
C VAL A 151 -3.57 3.27 31.92
N PRO A 152 -2.51 3.90 32.44
CA PRO A 152 -2.55 5.31 32.80
C PRO A 152 -3.07 6.22 31.67
N VAL A 153 -4.07 7.05 31.97
CA VAL A 153 -4.74 7.94 31.00
C VAL A 153 -3.75 8.79 30.18
N LYS A 154 -2.66 9.24 30.82
CA LYS A 154 -1.59 10.01 30.18
C LYS A 154 -0.98 9.27 28.97
N ILE A 155 -0.88 7.94 29.02
CA ILE A 155 -0.36 7.15 27.90
C ILE A 155 -1.30 7.28 26.70
N GLY A 156 -2.61 7.07 26.89
CA GLY A 156 -3.56 7.22 25.79
C GLY A 156 -3.66 8.65 25.25
N LEU A 157 -3.53 9.67 26.10
CA LEU A 157 -3.46 11.07 25.64
C LEU A 157 -2.18 11.38 24.86
N ASN A 158 -1.03 10.84 25.29
CA ASN A 158 0.22 10.97 24.55
C ASN A 158 0.14 10.25 23.19
N THR A 159 -0.50 9.09 23.14
CA THR A 159 -0.78 8.38 21.89
C THR A 159 -1.67 9.23 21.00
N PHE A 160 -2.80 9.74 21.50
CA PHE A 160 -3.68 10.65 20.75
C PHE A 160 -2.92 11.85 20.17
N TYR A 161 -2.10 12.52 20.98
CA TYR A 161 -1.27 13.63 20.53
C TYR A 161 -0.27 13.23 19.44
N GLY A 162 0.48 12.14 19.65
CA GLY A 162 1.46 11.65 18.68
C GLY A 162 0.82 11.23 17.35
N GLU A 163 -0.38 10.67 17.41
CA GLU A 163 -1.19 10.33 16.24
C GLU A 163 -1.62 11.58 15.46
N MET A 164 -2.08 12.64 16.13
CA MET A 164 -2.38 13.90 15.45
C MET A 164 -1.14 14.53 14.82
N VAL A 165 0.01 14.53 15.51
CA VAL A 165 1.29 15.00 14.93
C VAL A 165 1.66 14.17 13.71
N ARG A 166 1.45 12.85 13.75
CA ARG A 166 1.70 11.96 12.61
C ARG A 166 0.79 12.31 11.44
N ILE A 167 -0.51 12.48 11.67
CA ILE A 167 -1.46 12.89 10.62
C ILE A 167 -1.01 14.22 10.01
N TYR A 168 -0.71 15.22 10.84
CA TYR A 168 -0.24 16.54 10.40
C TYR A 168 1.00 16.44 9.50
N ARG A 169 2.03 15.69 9.92
CA ARG A 169 3.29 15.54 9.17
C ARG A 169 3.14 14.77 7.86
N ASN A 170 2.11 13.94 7.72
CA ASN A 170 1.91 13.07 6.56
C ASN A 170 0.78 13.54 5.63
N CYS A 171 0.03 14.58 5.98
CA CYS A 171 -0.99 15.15 5.12
C CYS A 171 -0.42 16.36 4.38
N SER A 172 -0.52 16.37 3.05
CA SER A 172 -0.12 17.52 2.23
C SER A 172 -1.20 18.61 2.20
N GLU A 173 -2.47 18.22 2.36
CA GLU A 173 -3.62 19.10 2.29
C GLU A 173 -4.31 19.23 3.65
N LEU A 174 -4.78 20.44 3.95
CA LEU A 174 -5.47 20.73 5.22
C LEU A 174 -6.76 19.90 5.36
N ASN A 175 -7.49 19.68 4.27
CA ASN A 175 -8.73 18.90 4.30
C ASN A 175 -8.48 17.45 4.70
N ASP A 176 -7.42 16.82 4.19
CA ASP A 176 -7.07 15.44 4.56
C ASP A 176 -6.65 15.34 6.03
N PHE A 177 -5.91 16.34 6.52
CA PHE A 177 -5.58 16.44 7.94
C PHE A 177 -6.83 16.53 8.81
N ILE A 178 -7.78 17.40 8.45
CA ILE A 178 -9.04 17.59 9.20
C ILE A 178 -9.82 16.28 9.22
N LEU A 179 -10.09 15.67 8.06
CA LEU A 179 -10.88 14.43 7.96
C LEU A 179 -10.29 13.29 8.80
N ARG A 180 -8.96 13.13 8.78
CA ARG A 180 -8.29 12.09 9.56
C ARG A 180 -8.24 12.39 11.05
N THR A 181 -8.07 13.66 11.42
CA THR A 181 -8.13 14.08 12.82
C THR A 181 -9.54 13.91 13.38
N GLU A 182 -10.59 14.24 12.64
CA GLU A 182 -11.99 14.01 13.02
C GLU A 182 -12.27 12.53 13.24
N SER A 183 -11.80 11.67 12.33
CA SER A 183 -11.92 10.21 12.46
C SER A 183 -11.22 9.69 13.74
N LEU A 184 -10.05 10.23 14.06
CA LEU A 184 -9.31 9.90 15.28
C LEU A 184 -10.05 10.39 16.54
N ILE A 185 -10.57 11.62 16.53
CA ILE A 185 -11.37 12.19 17.63
C ILE A 185 -12.60 11.32 17.87
N ALA A 186 -13.36 11.01 16.83
CA ALA A 186 -14.55 10.16 16.92
C ALA A 186 -14.22 8.80 17.56
N TYR A 187 -13.09 8.19 17.19
CA TYR A 187 -12.62 6.97 17.82
C TYR A 187 -12.33 7.15 19.32
N PHE A 188 -11.57 8.18 19.71
CA PHE A 188 -11.24 8.42 21.13
C PHE A 188 -12.48 8.74 21.98
N LEU A 189 -13.46 9.45 21.42
CA LEU A 189 -14.74 9.66 22.07
C LEU A 189 -15.52 8.35 22.24
N SER A 190 -15.45 7.43 21.27
CA SER A 190 -16.11 6.12 21.35
C SER A 190 -15.56 5.23 22.46
N ILE A 191 -14.28 5.41 22.83
CA ILE A 191 -13.62 4.71 23.95
C ILE A 191 -13.59 5.57 25.23
N GLN A 192 -14.59 6.45 25.35
CA GLN A 192 -14.93 7.26 26.53
C GLN A 192 -13.91 8.30 26.98
N TYR A 193 -13.01 8.76 26.10
CA TYR A 193 -12.21 9.93 26.46
C TYR A 193 -13.10 11.19 26.53
N PRO A 194 -13.05 11.98 27.62
CA PRO A 194 -13.87 13.17 27.75
C PRO A 194 -13.57 14.21 26.67
N ARG A 195 -14.63 14.77 26.04
CA ARG A 195 -14.51 15.78 24.98
C ARG A 195 -13.61 16.95 25.36
N HIS A 196 -13.76 17.48 26.57
CA HIS A 196 -12.98 18.64 27.02
C HIS A 196 -11.47 18.37 27.07
N ILE A 197 -11.06 17.14 27.40
CA ILE A 197 -9.64 16.73 27.41
C ILE A 197 -9.11 16.63 25.98
N ILE A 198 -9.89 16.02 25.08
CA ILE A 198 -9.53 15.91 23.66
C ILE A 198 -9.40 17.30 23.02
N HIS A 199 -10.35 18.21 23.26
CA HIS A 199 -10.28 19.59 22.79
C HIS A 199 -9.03 20.32 23.30
N ALA A 200 -8.70 20.18 24.59
CA ALA A 200 -7.50 20.79 25.14
C ALA A 200 -6.22 20.29 24.43
N CYS A 201 -6.11 18.99 24.16
CA CYS A 201 -4.99 18.41 23.41
C CYS A 201 -4.87 18.98 21.98
N ILE A 202 -6.00 19.13 21.27
CA ILE A 202 -6.03 19.72 19.92
C ILE A 202 -5.58 21.17 19.95
N THR A 203 -6.07 21.97 20.89
CA THR A 203 -5.67 23.37 21.03
C THR A 203 -4.16 23.51 21.26
N ILE A 204 -3.55 22.62 22.06
CA ILE A 204 -2.10 22.60 22.28
C ILE A 204 -1.35 22.31 20.98
N LEU A 205 -1.81 21.31 20.20
CA LEU A 205 -1.20 20.97 18.92
C LEU A 205 -1.27 22.14 17.93
N LEU A 206 -2.45 22.74 17.75
CA LEU A 206 -2.65 23.84 16.81
C LEU A 206 -1.79 25.06 17.17
N LYS A 207 -1.68 25.39 18.47
CA LYS A 207 -0.79 26.45 18.95
C LYS A 207 0.69 26.17 18.65
N LYS A 208 1.13 24.92 18.79
CA LYS A 208 2.51 24.53 18.47
C LYS A 208 2.77 24.56 16.97
N ALA A 209 1.83 24.04 16.17
CA ALA A 209 1.93 24.08 14.71
C ALA A 209 1.99 25.51 14.17
N SER A 210 1.27 26.47 14.78
CA SER A 210 1.39 27.89 14.40
C SER A 210 2.74 28.52 14.75
N HIS A 211 3.51 27.96 15.69
CA HIS A 211 4.82 28.47 16.10
C HIS A 211 6.01 27.77 15.40
N GLU A 212 5.86 26.54 14.91
CA GLU A 212 6.92 25.82 14.18
C GLU A 212 6.98 26.17 12.68
N TYR A 213 6.00 26.92 12.14
CA TYR A 213 5.84 27.16 10.70
C TYR A 213 5.49 28.62 10.32
N LEU A 214 5.70 29.57 11.25
CA LEU A 214 5.88 31.01 11.01
C LEU A 214 7.33 31.38 11.30
#